data_AF-A0A200Q853-F1
#
_entry.id   AF-A0A200Q853-F1
#
_cell.length_a   1.000
_cell.length_b   1.000
_cell.length_c   1.000
_cell.angle_alpha   90.00
_cell.angle_beta   90.00
_cell.angle_gamma   90.00
#
_symmetry.space_group_name_H-M   'P 1'
#
loop_
_entity.id
_entity.type
_entity.pdbx_description
1 polymer ?
#
loop_
_entity_poly.entity_id
_entity_poly.type
_entity_poly.pdbx_seq_one_letter_code
_entity_poly.pdbx_strand_id
1 'polypeptide(L)'
;MRNFLWTGDHLIKKLVTKAWTKVCCPKGEGGLGLVRLEIINKALLSKLMWRILSSKDLWARFIRAKFSSRNGEWIQYYKPSSIWGGLLWAYNNMKEHLTWIEDFVIWKL
;
A
#
# COMPACT_ATOMS: atom_id res chain seq x y z
N MET A 1 20.79 18.07 -16.04
CA MET A 1 19.72 17.36 -15.32
C MET A 1 18.54 16.89 -16.18
N ARG A 2 18.32 17.42 -17.40
CA ARG A 2 17.16 17.04 -18.25
C ARG A 2 17.20 15.61 -18.82
N ASN A 3 18.36 14.95 -18.84
CA ASN A 3 18.55 13.68 -19.56
C ASN A 3 18.55 12.43 -18.66
N PHE A 4 18.10 12.52 -17.39
CA PHE A 4 18.18 11.38 -16.48
C PHE A 4 17.11 10.32 -16.76
N LEU A 5 15.87 10.74 -17.03
CA LEU A 5 14.78 9.81 -17.37
C LEU A 5 14.61 9.65 -18.88
N TRP A 6 15.04 10.65 -19.64
CA TRP A 6 14.87 10.72 -21.09
C TRP A 6 16.24 10.86 -21.74
N THR A 7 16.71 9.80 -22.39
CA THR A 7 17.89 9.87 -23.26
C THR A 7 17.46 9.44 -24.66
N GLY A 8 17.34 10.39 -25.58
CA GLY A 8 16.92 10.12 -26.96
C GLY A 8 16.67 11.39 -27.75
N ASP A 9 17.00 11.33 -29.04
CA ASP A 9 16.61 12.30 -30.07
C ASP A 9 15.08 12.40 -30.14
N HIS A 10 14.53 13.59 -30.39
CA HIS A 10 13.08 13.86 -30.42
C HIS A 10 12.37 13.06 -31.52
N LEU A 11 13.13 12.64 -32.54
CA LEU A 11 12.66 11.87 -33.68
C LEU A 11 12.60 10.36 -33.41
N ILE A 12 13.24 9.86 -32.33
CA ILE A 12 13.36 8.43 -32.04
C ILE A 12 12.81 8.15 -30.63
N LYS A 13 11.59 7.62 -30.54
CA LYS A 13 11.03 7.08 -29.29
C LYS A 13 11.82 5.85 -28.86
N LYS A 14 12.84 6.03 -28.03
CA LYS A 14 13.54 4.95 -27.34
C LYS A 14 12.86 4.70 -26.00
N LEU A 15 12.34 3.50 -25.77
CA LEU A 15 11.82 3.10 -24.47
C LEU A 15 13.01 2.91 -23.51
N VAL A 16 13.35 3.95 -22.75
CA VAL A 16 14.42 3.88 -21.76
C VAL A 16 13.85 3.32 -20.46
N THR A 17 13.79 1.99 -20.36
CA THR A 17 13.47 1.29 -19.10
C THR A 17 14.67 1.34 -18.16
N LYS A 18 14.89 2.48 -17.51
CA LYS A 18 15.75 2.48 -16.31
C LYS A 18 15.04 1.70 -15.22
N ALA A 19 15.72 0.70 -14.66
CA ALA A 19 15.21 -0.06 -13.54
C ALA A 19 14.75 0.89 -12.43
N TRP A 20 13.49 0.80 -12.02
CA TRP A 20 12.86 1.68 -11.02
C TRP A 20 13.64 1.68 -9.70
N THR A 21 14.34 0.59 -9.40
CA THR A 21 15.27 0.44 -8.29
C THR A 21 16.43 1.43 -8.34
N LYS A 22 17.05 1.65 -9.52
CA LYS A 22 18.14 2.63 -9.71
C LYS A 22 17.64 4.07 -9.66
N VAL A 23 16.39 4.31 -10.05
CA VAL A 23 15.74 5.63 -9.93
C VAL A 23 15.48 5.98 -8.46
N CYS A 24 15.07 5.01 -7.66
CA CYS A 24 14.74 5.22 -6.24
C CYS A 24 15.96 5.28 -5.30
N CYS A 25 17.18 5.09 -5.80
CA CYS A 25 18.39 5.25 -4.98
C CYS A 25 18.61 6.71 -4.55
N PRO A 26 19.24 6.96 -3.40
CA PRO A 26 19.63 8.30 -2.96
C PRO A 26 20.45 9.03 -4.04
N LYS A 27 20.37 10.37 -4.07
CA LYS A 27 21.11 11.19 -5.04
C LYS A 27 22.63 10.97 -4.98
N GLY A 28 23.16 10.68 -3.79
CA GLY A 28 24.59 10.37 -3.58
C GLY A 28 25.05 9.06 -4.23
N GLU A 29 24.14 8.14 -4.52
CA GLU A 29 24.41 6.85 -5.19
C GLU A 29 24.04 6.87 -6.68
N GLY A 30 23.80 8.06 -7.25
CA GLY A 30 23.45 8.21 -8.67
C GLY A 30 21.98 7.97 -9.01
N GLY A 31 21.08 7.90 -8.00
CA GLY A 31 19.63 7.84 -8.19
C GLY A 31 18.93 9.21 -8.09
N LEU A 32 17.60 9.24 -8.21
CA LEU A 32 16.79 10.46 -8.09
C LEU A 32 16.39 10.78 -6.63
N GLY A 33 16.63 9.87 -5.70
CA GLY A 33 16.21 9.99 -4.29
C GLY A 33 14.71 9.82 -4.08
N LEU A 34 13.98 9.21 -5.04
CA LEU A 34 12.56 8.93 -4.90
C LEU A 34 12.35 7.73 -3.98
N VAL A 35 11.38 7.81 -3.06
CA VAL A 35 11.00 6.66 -2.25
C VAL A 35 10.31 5.63 -3.15
N ARG A 36 10.65 4.36 -2.97
CA ARG A 36 10.06 3.26 -3.75
C ARG A 36 8.53 3.27 -3.58
N LEU A 37 7.82 3.43 -4.70
CA LEU A 37 6.35 3.46 -4.72
C LEU A 37 5.72 2.22 -4.06
N GLU A 38 6.37 1.07 -4.16
CA GLU A 38 5.93 -0.15 -3.48
C GLU A 38 5.88 0.03 -1.96
N ILE A 39 6.88 0.68 -1.37
CA ILE A 39 6.96 0.94 0.08
C ILE A 39 5.86 1.93 0.48
N ILE A 40 5.68 3.01 -0.30
CA ILE A 40 4.61 3.98 -0.06
C ILE A 40 3.24 3.30 -0.15
N ASN A 41 3.01 2.47 -1.16
CA ASN A 41 1.75 1.76 -1.35
C ASN A 41 1.47 0.83 -0.17
N LYS A 42 2.45 0.04 0.28
CA LYS A 42 2.35 -0.80 1.47
C LYS A 42 2.00 0.01 2.72
N ALA A 43 2.68 1.13 2.96
CA ALA A 43 2.39 2.02 4.07
C ALA A 43 0.98 2.65 4.00
N LEU A 44 0.52 3.04 2.81
CA LEU A 44 -0.82 3.58 2.60
C LEU A 44 -1.91 2.52 2.80
N LEU A 45 -1.70 1.29 2.32
CA LEU A 45 -2.61 0.16 2.53
C LEU A 45 -2.73 -0.18 4.02
N SER A 46 -1.59 -0.22 4.72
CA SER A 46 -1.52 -0.34 6.18
C SER A 46 -2.32 0.77 6.87
N LYS A 47 -2.04 2.05 6.56
CA LYS A 47 -2.75 3.20 7.13
C LYS A 47 -4.26 3.16 6.83
N LEU A 48 -4.64 2.69 5.64
CA LEU A 48 -6.04 2.54 5.26
C LEU A 48 -6.73 1.44 6.08
N MET A 49 -6.10 0.27 6.21
CA MET A 49 -6.60 -0.83 7.04
C MET A 49 -6.78 -0.38 8.50
N TRP A 50 -5.79 0.34 9.03
CA TRP A 50 -5.87 0.94 10.35
C TRP A 50 -7.11 1.82 10.55
N ARG A 51 -7.39 2.70 9.59
CA ARG A 51 -8.57 3.57 9.61
C ARG A 51 -9.86 2.75 9.52
N ILE A 52 -9.86 1.69 8.71
CA ILE A 52 -11.00 0.78 8.59
C ILE A 52 -11.24 0.03 9.90
N LEU A 53 -10.22 -0.26 10.71
CA LEU A 53 -10.41 -0.92 12.00
C LEU A 53 -10.84 0.07 13.09
N SER A 54 -10.21 1.24 13.13
CA SER A 54 -10.37 2.21 14.24
C SER A 54 -11.55 3.16 14.08
N SER A 55 -11.99 3.47 12.85
CA SER A 55 -13.05 4.47 12.64
C SER A 55 -14.45 3.92 12.90
N LYS A 56 -15.32 4.74 13.49
CA LYS A 56 -16.76 4.46 13.67
C LYS A 56 -17.62 5.00 12.51
N ASP A 57 -17.03 5.64 11.52
CA ASP A 57 -17.73 6.23 10.37
C ASP A 57 -18.48 5.19 9.53
N LEU A 58 -19.51 5.64 8.82
CA LEU A 58 -20.33 4.80 7.95
C LEU A 58 -19.52 4.06 6.88
N TRP A 59 -18.54 4.72 6.25
CA TRP A 59 -17.72 4.09 5.22
C TRP A 59 -16.86 2.95 5.79
N ALA A 60 -16.30 3.13 6.99
CA ALA A 60 -15.49 2.10 7.65
C ALA A 60 -16.36 0.90 8.05
N ARG A 61 -17.55 1.17 8.59
CA ARG A 61 -18.55 0.13 8.90
C ARG A 61 -18.98 -0.64 7.65
N PHE A 62 -19.24 0.06 6.55
CA PHE A 62 -19.61 -0.55 5.27
C PHE A 62 -18.51 -1.48 4.76
N ILE A 63 -17.25 -1.03 4.78
CA ILE A 63 -16.11 -1.85 4.34
C ILE A 63 -15.93 -3.07 5.23
N ARG A 64 -16.01 -2.92 6.56
CA ARG A 64 -15.98 -4.05 7.50
C ARG A 64 -17.10 -5.05 7.17
N ALA A 65 -18.35 -4.60 7.06
CA ALA A 65 -19.50 -5.46 6.75
C ALA A 65 -19.38 -6.14 5.37
N LYS A 66 -18.81 -5.46 4.38
CA LYS A 66 -18.62 -5.99 3.02
C LYS A 66 -17.59 -7.11 2.96
N PHE A 67 -16.58 -7.07 3.81
CA PHE A 67 -15.44 -8.00 3.79
C PHE A 67 -15.32 -8.85 5.06
N SER A 68 -16.30 -8.80 5.96
CA SER A 68 -16.46 -9.72 7.07
C SER A 68 -17.38 -10.88 6.69
N SER A 69 -17.07 -12.06 7.21
CA SER A 69 -17.95 -13.21 7.25
C SER A 69 -19.09 -12.98 8.25
N ARG A 70 -20.10 -13.84 8.22
CA ARG A 70 -21.23 -13.83 9.18
C ARG A 70 -20.78 -13.98 10.63
N ASN A 71 -19.61 -14.58 10.85
CA ASN A 71 -18.99 -14.79 12.15
C ASN A 71 -18.18 -13.57 12.65
N GLY A 72 -18.14 -12.46 11.89
CA GLY A 72 -17.35 -11.27 12.23
C GLY A 72 -15.87 -11.33 11.84
N GLU A 73 -15.41 -12.46 11.33
CA GLU A 73 -14.03 -12.63 10.84
C GLU A 73 -13.84 -12.03 9.45
N TRP A 74 -12.65 -11.53 9.13
CA TRP A 74 -12.33 -11.09 7.77
C TRP A 74 -12.32 -12.27 6.80
N ILE A 75 -12.98 -12.11 5.64
CA ILE A 75 -12.92 -13.13 4.59
C ILE A 75 -11.45 -13.38 4.19
N GLN A 76 -11.11 -14.60 3.78
CA GLN A 76 -9.74 -14.94 3.35
C GLN A 76 -9.69 -15.36 1.88
N TYR A 77 -10.86 -15.55 1.25
CA TYR A 77 -10.96 -15.95 -0.15
C TYR A 77 -10.97 -14.74 -1.09
N TYR A 78 -10.76 -15.01 -2.38
CA TYR A 78 -10.80 -14.01 -3.43
C TYR A 78 -12.20 -13.41 -3.57
N LYS A 79 -12.28 -12.07 -3.61
CA LYS A 79 -13.51 -11.34 -3.92
C LYS A 79 -13.20 -10.35 -5.04
N PRO A 80 -14.05 -10.26 -6.09
CA PRO A 80 -13.82 -9.36 -7.22
C PRO A 80 -13.93 -7.90 -6.76
N SER A 81 -12.82 -7.36 -6.30
CA SER A 81 -12.70 -5.99 -5.80
C SER A 81 -11.25 -5.53 -5.95
N SER A 82 -11.06 -4.37 -6.57
CA SER A 82 -9.76 -3.76 -6.79
C SER A 82 -8.99 -3.45 -5.50
N ILE A 83 -9.70 -3.24 -4.39
CA ILE A 83 -9.11 -2.89 -3.09
C ILE A 83 -8.85 -4.11 -2.20
N TRP A 84 -9.60 -5.20 -2.40
CA TRP A 84 -9.65 -6.29 -1.42
C TRP A 84 -8.32 -7.03 -1.30
N GLY A 85 -7.65 -7.32 -2.42
CA GLY A 85 -6.33 -7.97 -2.37
C GLY A 85 -5.29 -7.18 -1.56
N GLY A 86 -5.26 -5.86 -1.73
CA GLY A 86 -4.36 -4.98 -0.98
C GLY A 86 -4.75 -4.87 0.50
N LEU A 87 -6.05 -4.83 0.80
CA LEU A 87 -6.55 -4.81 2.17
C LEU A 87 -6.27 -6.15 2.89
N LEU A 88 -6.51 -7.28 2.25
CA LEU A 88 -6.21 -8.60 2.80
C LEU A 88 -4.71 -8.74 3.10
N TRP A 89 -3.85 -8.27 2.20
CA TRP A 89 -2.42 -8.20 2.43
C TRP A 89 -2.11 -7.35 3.68
N ALA A 90 -2.64 -6.14 3.78
CA ALA A 90 -2.40 -5.26 4.94
C ALA A 90 -2.92 -5.88 6.24
N TYR A 91 -4.12 -6.46 6.25
CA TYR A 91 -4.69 -7.14 7.42
C TYR A 91 -3.79 -8.29 7.89
N ASN A 92 -3.33 -9.14 6.97
CA ASN A 92 -2.48 -10.28 7.31
C ASN A 92 -1.10 -9.88 7.84
N ASN A 93 -0.54 -8.75 7.39
CA ASN A 93 0.71 -8.23 7.95
C ASN A 93 0.50 -7.52 9.28
N MET A 94 -0.70 -6.96 9.51
CA MET A 94 -1.00 -6.24 10.75
C MET A 94 -1.46 -7.14 11.88
N LYS A 95 -2.19 -8.23 11.61
CA LYS A 95 -2.83 -9.07 12.63
C LYS A 95 -1.90 -9.56 13.74
N GLU A 96 -0.62 -9.76 13.42
CA GLU A 96 0.42 -10.19 14.37
C GLU A 96 0.86 -9.08 15.33
N HIS A 97 0.68 -7.81 14.91
CA HIS A 97 1.07 -6.61 15.66
C HIS A 97 -0.12 -5.81 16.19
N LEU A 98 -1.35 -6.23 15.89
CA LEU A 98 -2.59 -5.63 16.39
C LEU A 98 -2.88 -6.19 17.78
N THR A 99 -2.67 -5.37 18.81
CA THR A 99 -3.16 -5.69 20.16
C THR A 99 -4.48 -4.98 20.39
N TRP A 100 -5.49 -5.75 20.80
CA TRP A 100 -6.80 -5.23 21.17
C TRP A 100 -6.77 -4.91 22.67
N ILE A 101 -6.88 -3.62 23.02
CA ILE A 101 -7.06 -3.19 24.41
C ILE A 101 -8.36 -2.39 24.43
N GLU A 102 -9.40 -2.99 25.02
CA GLU A 102 -10.66 -2.34 25.43
C GLU A 102 -11.24 -1.37 24.38
N ASP A 103 -11.78 -1.91 23.27
CA ASP A 103 -12.42 -1.17 22.17
C ASP A 103 -11.52 -0.26 21.32
N PHE A 104 -10.21 -0.19 21.62
CA PHE A 104 -9.24 0.51 20.80
C PHE A 104 -8.22 -0.47 20.20
N VAL A 105 -8.07 -0.37 18.88
CA VAL A 105 -6.98 -1.02 18.18
C VAL A 105 -5.73 -0.17 18.44
N ILE A 106 -4.60 -0.79 18.80
CA ILE A 106 -3.28 -0.12 18.92
C ILE A 106 -2.30 -0.82 17.96
N TRP A 107 -1.66 -0.07 17.06
CA TRP A 107 -0.62 -0.57 16.16
C TRP A 107 0.75 -0.34 16.83
N LYS A 108 1.44 -1.42 17.21
CA LYS A 108 2.80 -1.35 17.75
C LYS A 108 3.80 -1.68 16.64
N LEU A 109 4.76 -0.76 16.44
CA LEU A 109 5.93 -0.94 15.58
C LEU A 109 6.98 -1.84 16.24
#